data_AF-A0A6J7HQ63-F1
#
_entry.id   AF-A0A6J7HQ63-F1
#
_cell.length_a   1.000
_cell.length_b   1.000
_cell.length_c   1.000
_cell.angle_alpha   90.00
_cell.angle_beta   90.00
_cell.angle_gamma   90.00
#
_symmetry.space_group_name_H-M   'P 1'
#
loop_
_entity.id
_entity.type
_entity.pdbx_description
1 polymer ?
#
loop_
_entity_poly.entity_id
_entity_poly.type
_entity_poly.pdbx_seq_one_letter_code
_entity_poly.pdbx_strand_id
1 'polypeptide(L)'
;MLCADPPLSLLRSRLLAWSLSAALLAFAATAAAPQTASAATYHVYGCKTPSGAPAPVSGWTSSTNLPSGYGGGSNSCPNGGGLLAYLMGDINHQVGEGVTWNFQAPEPLRLVDATIWRTGMANGGGPNATAQAFWTSGRPAFDSTNVYDQCTFAYGCARIGDATYGRTDANKTVVPPQFLSDRAIISANAICGGSAGSTCYATGPGNKAEATINASDIRVDDPSAPVVRSSSGTLTAGSGILAGTVGATVQASDDGSGIYVVGVEIDGKTVASAPFPNGGQRCTALDAGDGTRGFLYVDPCPTTGATSVELDTRTIPDGVHNVSLYVEDAAGNRALVSSGSTIVKNSNIIGPGDPISLRGEPNGSPITDQGRLTGAFKVTPSKRCRSKSYRRKHKVSCSPRRSIVRRSYAAKGNSTISGRLRTPDGAAIANARISIVATPRNGGGAPREVATATTSATGLWTAQVPRTFSSVLTVKWVARTKDTLPAVTRDLQHRIGSRTSLRITPKRTRRGKSVRISGTLFSPEGNRSGVPVSVEVRYRGRWRPFATTRTNDSGRWSTRYRFSRRADRGTYRMRAKPARATGYAYETGSSNVRGVRVR
;
A
#
# COMPACT_ATOMS: atom_id res chain seq x y z
N MET A 1 1.37 60.60 30.79
CA MET A 1 2.56 60.91 29.97
C MET A 1 2.49 60.08 28.69
N LEU A 2 1.85 60.62 27.65
CA LEU A 2 1.74 60.03 26.30
C LEU A 2 1.44 61.18 25.31
N CYS A 3 2.38 61.45 24.39
CA CYS A 3 2.26 62.25 23.15
C CYS A 3 3.27 61.63 22.16
N ALA A 4 3.06 61.43 20.85
CA ALA A 4 2.27 62.11 19.80
C ALA A 4 3.05 63.22 19.05
N ASP A 5 3.16 63.06 17.72
CA ASP A 5 3.88 63.86 16.71
C ASP A 5 3.07 65.10 16.22
N PRO A 6 3.46 65.89 15.17
CA PRO A 6 4.72 66.02 14.39
C PRO A 6 5.22 67.52 14.48
N PRO A 7 5.46 68.39 13.45
CA PRO A 7 5.84 68.26 12.03
C PRO A 7 6.92 69.26 11.45
N LEU A 8 7.47 68.89 10.27
CA LEU A 8 7.85 69.72 9.10
C LEU A 8 8.73 71.00 9.20
N SER A 9 9.92 70.93 8.57
CA SER A 9 10.63 71.98 7.78
C SER A 9 11.96 71.40 7.25
N LEU A 10 12.71 71.94 6.28
CA LEU A 10 12.51 72.68 5.00
C LEU A 10 13.76 72.32 4.16
N LEU A 11 13.79 71.91 2.88
CA LEU A 11 13.00 72.13 1.65
C LEU A 11 13.40 73.37 0.81
N ARG A 12 14.51 73.26 0.07
CA ARG A 12 14.85 73.85 -1.25
C ARG A 12 16.11 73.13 -1.78
N SER A 13 16.35 72.93 -3.08
CA SER A 13 15.68 73.48 -4.27
C SER A 13 15.65 72.52 -5.48
N ARG A 14 14.48 72.47 -6.15
CA ARG A 14 14.22 72.45 -7.62
C ARG A 14 15.09 71.51 -8.51
N LEU A 15 14.55 70.51 -9.22
CA LEU A 15 13.48 70.50 -10.26
C LEU A 15 13.74 71.44 -11.46
N LEU A 16 13.33 71.17 -12.70
CA LEU A 16 13.15 69.93 -13.51
C LEU A 16 12.79 70.39 -14.94
N ALA A 17 13.46 69.91 -15.98
CA ALA A 17 13.06 70.10 -17.39
C ALA A 17 13.34 68.78 -18.13
N TRP A 18 12.32 67.97 -18.41
CA TRP A 18 11.40 68.01 -19.56
C TRP A 18 11.95 67.27 -20.79
N SER A 19 11.10 66.38 -21.31
CA SER A 19 11.41 65.27 -22.22
C SER A 19 11.29 65.63 -23.70
N LEU A 20 11.99 64.88 -24.57
CA LEU A 20 11.38 64.35 -25.81
C LEU A 20 12.18 63.14 -26.36
N SER A 21 11.58 62.43 -27.31
CA SER A 21 11.91 61.03 -27.66
C SER A 21 12.81 60.89 -28.89
N ALA A 22 13.64 59.85 -28.91
CA ALA A 22 14.22 59.26 -30.12
C ALA A 22 14.38 57.74 -29.94
N ALA A 23 14.18 56.96 -31.00
CA ALA A 23 14.35 55.51 -31.00
C ALA A 23 15.67 55.12 -31.70
N LEU A 24 16.33 54.07 -31.21
CA LEU A 24 17.47 53.43 -31.89
C LEU A 24 17.58 51.95 -31.48
N LEU A 25 18.12 51.14 -32.39
CA LEU A 25 18.06 49.68 -32.31
C LEU A 25 19.05 49.12 -31.28
N ALA A 26 18.62 48.07 -30.56
CA ALA A 26 19.53 47.13 -29.90
C ALA A 26 19.36 45.76 -30.58
N PHE A 27 20.39 45.31 -31.30
CA PHE A 27 20.35 44.08 -32.10
C PHE A 27 20.92 42.88 -31.33
N ALA A 28 20.29 41.73 -31.48
CA ALA A 28 20.72 40.38 -31.12
C ALA A 28 21.79 40.21 -30.01
N ALA A 29 21.33 39.84 -28.82
CA ALA A 29 22.02 38.89 -27.96
C ALA A 29 21.04 37.74 -27.63
N THR A 30 20.79 36.87 -28.61
CA THR A 30 20.05 35.62 -28.39
C THR A 30 20.90 34.72 -27.50
N ALA A 31 20.67 34.79 -26.18
CA ALA A 31 21.17 33.79 -25.26
C ALA A 31 20.63 32.44 -25.71
N ALA A 32 21.50 31.59 -26.27
CA ALA A 32 21.19 30.19 -26.47
C ALA A 32 20.84 29.63 -25.09
N ALA A 33 19.59 29.19 -24.90
CA ALA A 33 19.22 28.49 -23.69
C ALA A 33 20.17 27.28 -23.56
N PRO A 34 20.81 27.07 -22.40
CA PRO A 34 21.61 25.87 -22.21
C PRO A 34 20.71 24.68 -22.47
N GLN A 35 21.12 23.77 -23.36
CA GLN A 35 20.35 22.56 -23.64
C GLN A 35 20.16 21.83 -22.32
N THR A 36 18.92 21.80 -21.82
CA THR A 36 18.55 20.99 -20.68
C THR A 36 18.80 19.55 -21.07
N ALA A 37 19.77 18.90 -20.44
CA ALA A 37 20.05 17.49 -20.68
C ALA A 37 18.75 16.69 -20.52
N SER A 38 18.31 16.06 -21.60
CA SER A 38 17.09 15.24 -21.58
C SER A 38 17.32 14.06 -20.64
N ALA A 39 16.51 13.99 -19.59
CA ALA A 39 16.51 12.84 -18.68
C ALA A 39 15.96 11.57 -19.36
N ALA A 40 15.24 11.73 -20.47
CA ALA A 40 14.72 10.65 -21.30
C ALA A 40 15.78 10.15 -22.28
N THR A 41 16.84 9.53 -21.74
CA THR A 41 17.93 8.97 -22.53
C THR A 41 18.27 7.55 -22.12
N TYR A 42 18.57 6.70 -23.10
CA TYR A 42 18.93 5.30 -22.91
C TYR A 42 20.13 4.91 -23.78
N HIS A 43 20.86 3.88 -23.36
CA HIS A 43 21.97 3.31 -24.10
C HIS A 43 21.48 2.25 -25.11
N VAL A 44 22.08 2.22 -26.29
CA VAL A 44 21.95 1.13 -27.26
C VAL A 44 23.31 0.48 -27.46
N TYR A 45 23.42 -0.79 -27.06
CA TYR A 45 24.66 -1.56 -27.21
C TYR A 45 24.66 -2.32 -28.55
N GLY A 46 25.60 -1.99 -29.41
CA GLY A 46 25.82 -2.67 -30.68
C GLY A 46 27.05 -3.58 -30.63
N CYS A 47 26.94 -4.74 -31.26
CA CYS A 47 27.98 -5.77 -31.38
C CYS A 47 28.41 -6.46 -30.06
N LYS A 48 28.70 -5.72 -28.97
CA LYS A 48 29.03 -6.26 -27.64
C LYS A 48 28.49 -5.38 -26.51
N THR A 49 27.88 -6.01 -25.50
CA THR A 49 27.42 -5.36 -24.25
C THR A 49 28.59 -4.84 -23.40
N PRO A 50 28.34 -4.05 -22.32
CA PRO A 50 29.36 -3.71 -21.34
C PRO A 50 30.01 -4.93 -20.67
N SER A 51 29.27 -6.03 -20.52
CA SER A 51 29.77 -7.33 -20.03
C SER A 51 30.52 -8.15 -21.08
N GLY A 52 30.70 -7.63 -22.30
CA GLY A 52 31.41 -8.30 -23.40
C GLY A 52 30.61 -9.40 -24.12
N ALA A 53 29.36 -9.66 -23.72
CA ALA A 53 28.49 -10.61 -24.39
C ALA A 53 28.08 -10.09 -25.79
N PRO A 54 27.87 -10.96 -26.80
CA PRO A 54 27.41 -10.54 -28.12
C PRO A 54 26.11 -9.73 -28.05
N ALA A 55 26.08 -8.62 -28.75
CA ALA A 55 24.89 -7.80 -28.98
C ALA A 55 24.56 -7.79 -30.48
N PRO A 56 23.28 -7.63 -30.85
CA PRO A 56 22.89 -7.43 -32.25
C PRO A 56 23.39 -6.07 -32.77
N VAL A 57 23.04 -5.76 -34.01
CA VAL A 57 23.53 -4.58 -34.74
C VAL A 57 22.36 -3.71 -35.21
N SER A 58 21.37 -3.53 -34.32
CA SER A 58 20.24 -2.62 -34.55
C SER A 58 20.74 -1.20 -34.87
N GLY A 59 20.04 -0.49 -35.77
CA GLY A 59 20.44 0.82 -36.29
C GLY A 59 21.59 0.80 -37.31
N TRP A 60 22.43 -0.26 -37.35
CA TRP A 60 23.55 -0.36 -38.28
C TRP A 60 23.15 -0.96 -39.64
N THR A 61 23.58 -0.31 -40.72
CA THR A 61 23.39 -0.76 -42.12
C THR A 61 24.69 -0.63 -42.91
N SER A 62 24.94 -1.53 -43.85
CA SER A 62 26.14 -1.50 -44.71
C SER A 62 25.81 -1.06 -46.13
N SER A 63 26.56 -0.10 -46.67
CA SER A 63 26.51 0.31 -48.07
C SER A 63 27.88 0.14 -48.74
N THR A 64 27.87 -0.09 -50.05
CA THR A 64 29.07 -0.06 -50.91
C THR A 64 28.69 0.38 -52.32
N ASN A 65 29.64 1.00 -53.02
CA ASN A 65 29.57 1.34 -54.44
C ASN A 65 30.48 0.45 -55.31
N LEU A 66 31.09 -0.58 -54.72
CA LEU A 66 31.93 -1.56 -55.40
C LEU A 66 31.09 -2.57 -56.20
N PRO A 67 31.63 -3.15 -57.29
CA PRO A 67 31.07 -4.36 -57.86
C PRO A 67 31.22 -5.54 -56.87
N SER A 68 30.31 -6.51 -56.97
CA SER A 68 30.28 -7.67 -56.07
C SER A 68 31.61 -8.43 -56.07
N GLY A 69 32.12 -8.73 -54.87
CA GLY A 69 33.35 -9.51 -54.67
C GLY A 69 34.64 -8.70 -54.55
N TYR A 70 34.62 -7.35 -54.61
CA TYR A 70 35.82 -6.51 -54.42
C TYR A 70 35.90 -5.78 -53.08
N GLY A 71 34.90 -5.98 -52.23
CA GLY A 71 34.79 -5.45 -50.87
C GLY A 71 33.38 -5.69 -50.34
N GLY A 72 33.14 -5.44 -49.06
CA GLY A 72 31.80 -5.53 -48.50
C GLY A 72 31.68 -5.22 -47.02
N GLY A 73 30.44 -5.16 -46.54
CA GLY A 73 30.10 -5.16 -45.13
C GLY A 73 29.95 -6.59 -44.62
N SER A 74 30.58 -6.91 -43.48
CA SER A 74 30.47 -8.21 -42.81
C SER A 74 30.10 -8.02 -41.34
N ASN A 75 29.09 -8.76 -40.88
CA ASN A 75 28.68 -8.78 -39.48
C ASN A 75 29.17 -10.09 -38.83
N SER A 76 30.22 -10.01 -38.02
CA SER A 76 30.77 -11.13 -37.26
C SER A 76 30.51 -11.05 -35.75
N CYS A 77 29.71 -10.06 -35.31
CA CYS A 77 29.39 -9.83 -33.89
C CYS A 77 28.77 -11.05 -33.16
N PRO A 78 27.85 -11.84 -33.77
CA PRO A 78 27.32 -13.05 -33.12
C PRO A 78 28.40 -14.09 -32.77
N ASN A 79 29.51 -14.08 -33.51
CA ASN A 79 30.65 -14.98 -33.34
C ASN A 79 31.79 -14.32 -32.54
N GLY A 80 31.53 -13.21 -31.84
CA GLY A 80 32.52 -12.49 -31.04
C GLY A 80 33.44 -11.53 -31.83
N GLY A 81 33.22 -11.37 -33.14
CA GLY A 81 33.98 -10.46 -34.00
C GLY A 81 33.51 -8.99 -33.91
N GLY A 82 33.33 -8.37 -35.08
CA GLY A 82 32.94 -6.98 -35.28
C GLY A 82 32.05 -6.76 -36.52
N LEU A 83 31.54 -5.53 -36.68
CA LEU A 83 31.04 -5.01 -37.96
C LEU A 83 32.24 -4.52 -38.78
N LEU A 84 32.64 -5.28 -39.81
CA LEU A 84 33.77 -4.97 -40.69
C LEU A 84 33.27 -4.33 -41.99
N ALA A 85 33.85 -3.20 -42.38
CA ALA A 85 33.85 -2.68 -43.75
C ALA A 85 35.24 -2.96 -44.36
N TYR A 86 35.34 -3.59 -45.53
CA TYR A 86 36.63 -3.90 -46.14
C TYR A 86 36.70 -3.64 -47.65
N LEU A 87 37.88 -3.24 -48.11
CA LEU A 87 38.31 -3.17 -49.51
C LEU A 87 39.38 -4.23 -49.77
N MET A 88 39.32 -4.96 -50.89
CA MET A 88 40.34 -5.96 -51.21
C MET A 88 41.65 -5.35 -51.70
N GLY A 89 42.76 -6.06 -51.46
CA GLY A 89 44.10 -5.69 -51.90
C GLY A 89 44.38 -6.03 -53.36
N ASP A 90 43.74 -7.08 -53.89
CA ASP A 90 44.05 -7.70 -55.19
C ASP A 90 43.72 -6.85 -56.43
N ILE A 91 42.92 -5.78 -56.30
CA ILE A 91 42.57 -4.89 -57.41
C ILE A 91 42.95 -3.43 -57.18
N ASN A 92 42.93 -2.68 -58.29
CA ASN A 92 42.96 -1.23 -58.30
C ASN A 92 41.58 -0.68 -57.91
N HIS A 93 41.53 0.31 -57.02
CA HIS A 93 40.30 1.00 -56.61
C HIS A 93 40.33 2.46 -57.00
N GLN A 94 39.24 2.99 -57.56
CA GLN A 94 39.13 4.41 -57.90
C GLN A 94 38.85 5.26 -56.65
N VAL A 95 39.33 6.51 -56.64
CA VAL A 95 39.00 7.46 -55.56
C VAL A 95 37.48 7.64 -55.46
N GLY A 96 36.94 7.43 -54.26
CA GLY A 96 35.51 7.40 -53.96
C GLY A 96 34.91 6.00 -53.89
N GLU A 97 35.61 4.95 -54.33
CA GLU A 97 35.19 3.56 -54.10
C GLU A 97 35.41 3.13 -52.65
N GLY A 98 34.46 2.37 -52.08
CA GLY A 98 34.58 1.89 -50.71
C GLY A 98 33.35 1.18 -50.15
N VAL A 99 33.40 0.97 -48.84
CA VAL A 99 32.35 0.38 -48.02
C VAL A 99 32.16 1.21 -46.76
N THR A 100 30.91 1.43 -46.37
CA THR A 100 30.56 2.14 -45.14
C THR A 100 29.54 1.35 -44.32
N TRP A 101 29.79 1.20 -43.02
CA TRP A 101 28.75 0.92 -42.03
C TRP A 101 28.19 2.25 -41.51
N ASN A 102 26.87 2.42 -41.52
CA ASN A 102 26.16 3.59 -41.04
C ASN A 102 25.20 3.21 -39.90
N PHE A 103 25.29 3.90 -38.76
CA PHE A 103 24.26 3.90 -37.72
C PHE A 103 23.38 5.13 -37.85
N GLN A 104 22.07 4.94 -37.78
CA GLN A 104 21.09 6.01 -37.74
C GLN A 104 19.95 5.62 -36.79
N ALA A 105 19.56 6.56 -35.92
CA ALA A 105 18.31 6.44 -35.17
C ALA A 105 17.11 6.78 -36.08
N PRO A 106 16.00 6.02 -36.01
CA PRO A 106 14.78 6.38 -36.72
C PRO A 106 14.11 7.60 -36.06
N GLU A 107 13.36 8.38 -36.83
CA GLU A 107 12.57 9.49 -36.27
C GLU A 107 11.51 8.95 -35.30
N PRO A 108 11.22 9.64 -34.17
CA PRO A 108 11.71 10.96 -33.74
C PRO A 108 13.05 10.94 -32.96
N LEU A 109 13.64 9.76 -32.73
CA LEU A 109 14.78 9.55 -31.84
C LEU A 109 16.06 10.27 -32.31
N ARG A 110 16.90 10.69 -31.35
CA ARG A 110 18.15 11.45 -31.61
C ARG A 110 19.37 10.80 -30.97
N LEU A 111 20.54 11.09 -31.53
CA LEU A 111 21.82 10.72 -30.91
C LEU A 111 22.28 11.87 -30.01
N VAL A 112 22.74 11.59 -28.79
CA VAL A 112 23.23 12.61 -27.85
C VAL A 112 24.61 12.32 -27.26
N ASP A 113 25.03 11.05 -27.22
CA ASP A 113 26.41 10.62 -26.96
C ASP A 113 26.69 9.32 -27.72
N ALA A 114 27.95 9.03 -28.03
CA ALA A 114 28.36 7.75 -28.59
C ALA A 114 29.84 7.45 -28.31
N THR A 115 30.10 6.28 -27.72
CA THR A 115 31.43 5.67 -27.67
C THR A 115 31.47 4.46 -28.60
N ILE A 116 32.47 4.42 -29.47
CA ILE A 116 32.75 3.31 -30.39
C ILE A 116 34.05 2.64 -29.96
N TRP A 117 34.08 1.31 -29.94
CA TRP A 117 35.33 0.56 -29.90
C TRP A 117 35.62 0.03 -31.29
N ARG A 118 36.73 0.44 -31.88
CA ARG A 118 37.06 0.21 -33.28
C ARG A 118 38.50 -0.23 -33.50
N THR A 119 38.73 -0.89 -34.62
CA THR A 119 40.05 -1.17 -35.19
C THR A 119 40.04 -0.83 -36.67
N GLY A 120 41.21 -0.59 -37.25
CA GLY A 120 41.32 -0.50 -38.70
C GLY A 120 42.73 -0.65 -39.23
N MET A 121 42.83 -0.70 -40.56
CA MET A 121 44.09 -0.72 -41.28
C MET A 121 43.96 -0.05 -42.65
N ALA A 122 45.07 0.44 -43.16
CA ALA A 122 45.20 1.01 -44.50
C ALA A 122 46.54 0.59 -45.10
N ASN A 123 46.52 0.14 -46.35
CA ASN A 123 47.66 -0.44 -47.04
C ASN A 123 47.69 0.01 -48.51
N GLY A 124 48.70 0.80 -48.88
CA GLY A 124 48.90 1.28 -50.24
C GLY A 124 48.04 2.47 -50.66
N GLY A 125 48.15 2.81 -51.94
CA GLY A 125 47.60 4.03 -52.54
C GLY A 125 48.10 4.20 -53.96
N GLY A 126 48.23 5.45 -54.41
CA GLY A 126 48.78 5.83 -55.70
C GLY A 126 49.06 7.34 -55.76
N PRO A 127 49.49 7.90 -56.90
CA PRO A 127 49.58 9.34 -57.09
C PRO A 127 48.24 10.01 -56.76
N ASN A 128 48.25 10.92 -55.78
CA ASN A 128 47.06 11.61 -55.25
C ASN A 128 45.94 10.70 -54.73
N ALA A 129 46.24 9.45 -54.34
CA ALA A 129 45.28 8.47 -53.81
C ALA A 129 45.86 7.64 -52.65
N THR A 130 45.02 7.28 -51.67
CA THR A 130 45.42 6.53 -50.47
C THR A 130 44.31 5.61 -49.99
N ALA A 131 44.67 4.41 -49.53
CA ALA A 131 43.77 3.62 -48.70
C ALA A 131 43.48 4.36 -47.39
N GLN A 132 42.23 4.33 -46.93
CA GLN A 132 41.78 4.97 -45.69
C GLN A 132 40.74 4.13 -44.96
N ALA A 133 40.90 4.02 -43.65
CA ALA A 133 39.90 3.50 -42.71
C ALA A 133 39.56 4.60 -41.70
N PHE A 134 38.34 5.12 -41.67
CA PHE A 134 38.02 6.32 -40.89
C PHE A 134 36.58 6.39 -40.39
N TRP A 135 36.37 7.16 -39.33
CA TRP A 135 35.12 7.26 -38.60
C TRP A 135 34.61 8.72 -38.58
N THR A 136 33.33 8.89 -38.90
CA THR A 136 32.67 10.18 -39.11
C THR A 136 31.34 10.26 -38.39
N SER A 137 30.86 11.46 -38.08
CA SER A 137 29.45 11.65 -37.75
C SER A 137 28.88 12.99 -38.22
N GLY A 138 27.61 13.01 -38.63
CA GLY A 138 26.93 14.23 -39.07
C GLY A 138 25.77 13.98 -40.04
N ARG A 139 25.43 15.00 -40.85
CA ARG A 139 24.40 14.95 -41.90
C ARG A 139 24.75 15.81 -43.11
N PRO A 140 24.27 15.47 -44.34
CA PRO A 140 23.79 14.16 -44.81
C PRO A 140 24.81 13.48 -45.74
N ALA A 141 26.08 13.89 -45.70
CA ALA A 141 27.16 13.42 -46.56
C ALA A 141 28.48 13.28 -45.77
N PHE A 142 29.48 12.64 -46.39
CA PHE A 142 30.86 12.72 -45.93
C PHE A 142 31.37 14.17 -46.04
N ASP A 143 31.96 14.67 -44.96
CA ASP A 143 32.69 15.94 -44.90
C ASP A 143 34.00 15.66 -44.17
N SER A 144 35.14 16.07 -44.74
CA SER A 144 36.45 15.83 -44.11
C SER A 144 36.61 16.53 -42.76
N THR A 145 35.79 17.56 -42.47
CA THR A 145 35.74 18.22 -41.16
C THR A 145 34.99 17.42 -40.09
N ASN A 146 34.21 16.40 -40.46
CA ASN A 146 33.42 15.57 -39.54
C ASN A 146 34.05 14.20 -39.22
N VAL A 147 35.27 13.97 -39.71
CA VAL A 147 36.14 12.85 -39.34
C VAL A 147 36.67 13.07 -37.93
N TYR A 148 36.27 12.22 -36.98
CA TYR A 148 36.78 12.27 -35.60
C TYR A 148 37.92 11.29 -35.34
N ASP A 149 38.09 10.27 -36.19
CA ASP A 149 39.15 9.26 -36.03
C ASP A 149 39.51 8.61 -37.38
N GLN A 150 40.78 8.24 -37.58
CA GLN A 150 41.24 7.69 -38.87
C GLN A 150 42.56 6.89 -38.80
N CYS A 151 42.71 5.99 -39.77
CA CYS A 151 43.96 5.39 -40.20
C CYS A 151 44.08 5.54 -41.72
N THR A 152 44.96 6.47 -42.15
CA THR A 152 45.20 6.81 -43.56
C THR A 152 46.63 6.42 -43.92
N PHE A 153 46.81 5.65 -44.99
CA PHE A 153 48.13 5.14 -45.40
C PHE A 153 49.10 6.29 -45.73
N ALA A 154 48.63 7.33 -46.45
CA ALA A 154 49.42 8.53 -46.74
C ALA A 154 49.81 9.37 -45.50
N TYR A 155 49.23 9.10 -44.32
CA TYR A 155 49.62 9.71 -43.05
C TYR A 155 50.51 8.76 -42.21
N GLY A 156 51.03 7.69 -42.82
CA GLY A 156 51.89 6.69 -42.16
C GLY A 156 51.14 5.65 -41.31
N CYS A 157 49.81 5.67 -41.29
CA CYS A 157 49.05 4.69 -40.51
C CYS A 157 48.84 3.40 -41.30
N ALA A 158 49.47 2.31 -40.83
CA ALA A 158 49.24 0.95 -41.34
C ALA A 158 48.10 0.25 -40.58
N ARG A 159 48.01 0.42 -39.26
CA ARG A 159 46.96 -0.12 -38.39
C ARG A 159 46.63 0.85 -37.26
N ILE A 160 45.41 0.80 -36.74
CA ILE A 160 44.98 1.50 -35.54
C ILE A 160 44.09 0.62 -34.66
N GLY A 161 44.26 0.74 -33.34
CA GLY A 161 43.67 -0.15 -32.35
C GLY A 161 44.34 -1.54 -32.26
N ASP A 162 43.92 -2.32 -31.26
CA ASP A 162 44.29 -3.71 -31.03
C ASP A 162 43.23 -4.66 -31.61
N ALA A 163 43.64 -5.47 -32.59
CA ALA A 163 42.79 -6.47 -33.23
C ALA A 163 42.56 -7.73 -32.38
N THR A 164 43.27 -7.89 -31.26
CA THR A 164 43.16 -9.05 -30.37
C THR A 164 41.94 -8.96 -29.45
N TYR A 165 41.65 -7.77 -28.93
CA TYR A 165 40.63 -7.56 -27.89
C TYR A 165 39.68 -6.42 -28.24
N GLY A 166 38.42 -6.77 -28.56
CA GLY A 166 37.47 -5.81 -29.12
C GLY A 166 37.19 -4.55 -28.27
N ARG A 167 36.95 -4.69 -26.95
CA ARG A 167 36.51 -3.59 -26.06
C ARG A 167 37.61 -3.13 -25.09
N THR A 168 38.73 -2.66 -25.64
CA THR A 168 39.89 -2.09 -24.91
C THR A 168 40.01 -0.58 -25.08
N ASP A 169 40.74 0.10 -24.19
CA ASP A 169 40.98 1.55 -24.33
C ASP A 169 41.76 1.91 -25.62
N ALA A 170 42.63 1.02 -26.11
CA ALA A 170 43.32 1.19 -27.40
C ALA A 170 42.35 1.21 -28.61
N ASN A 171 41.17 0.62 -28.46
CA ASN A 171 40.10 0.64 -29.47
C ASN A 171 39.07 1.75 -29.23
N LYS A 172 39.03 2.32 -28.03
CA LYS A 172 37.98 3.25 -27.61
C LYS A 172 38.16 4.61 -28.28
N THR A 173 37.10 5.09 -28.91
CA THR A 173 36.98 6.45 -29.46
C THR A 173 35.60 7.01 -29.13
N VAL A 174 35.52 8.31 -28.88
CA VAL A 174 34.27 8.99 -28.48
C VAL A 174 33.87 9.93 -29.59
N VAL A 175 32.62 9.88 -30.04
CA VAL A 175 32.12 10.78 -31.08
C VAL A 175 32.01 12.19 -30.48
N PRO A 176 32.70 13.20 -31.04
CA PRO A 176 32.64 14.56 -30.53
C PRO A 176 31.19 15.10 -30.56
N PRO A 177 30.66 15.67 -29.46
CA PRO A 177 29.24 16.06 -29.37
C PRO A 177 28.78 17.02 -30.48
N GLN A 178 29.65 17.88 -31.01
CA GLN A 178 29.31 18.78 -32.12
C GLN A 178 29.01 18.06 -33.45
N PHE A 179 29.34 16.77 -33.56
CA PHE A 179 29.01 15.93 -34.72
C PHE A 179 27.70 15.14 -34.53
N LEU A 180 27.15 15.08 -33.30
CA LEU A 180 25.85 14.50 -32.96
C LEU A 180 24.72 15.55 -33.11
N SER A 181 24.62 16.12 -34.32
CA SER A 181 23.55 17.06 -34.69
C SER A 181 22.20 16.34 -34.92
N ASP A 182 21.12 17.10 -35.21
CA ASP A 182 19.77 16.53 -35.37
C ASP A 182 19.77 15.31 -36.30
N ARG A 183 19.32 14.17 -35.75
CA ARG A 183 19.28 12.86 -36.42
C ARG A 183 20.58 12.47 -37.16
N ALA A 184 21.75 12.81 -36.61
CA ALA A 184 23.07 12.48 -37.16
C ALA A 184 23.23 10.98 -37.53
N ILE A 185 24.12 10.72 -38.48
CA ILE A 185 24.60 9.39 -38.84
C ILE A 185 25.98 9.21 -38.21
N ILE A 186 26.29 8.03 -37.65
CA ILE A 186 27.67 7.65 -37.29
C ILE A 186 28.14 6.64 -38.32
N SER A 187 29.31 6.84 -38.93
CA SER A 187 29.80 5.96 -39.99
C SER A 187 31.21 5.43 -39.72
N ALA A 188 31.45 4.18 -40.12
CA ALA A 188 32.77 3.56 -40.20
C ALA A 188 33.05 3.18 -41.66
N ASN A 189 34.12 3.72 -42.23
CA ASN A 189 34.34 3.76 -43.68
C ASN A 189 35.68 3.12 -44.03
N ALA A 190 35.71 2.25 -45.04
CA ALA A 190 36.92 1.78 -45.71
C ALA A 190 36.86 2.23 -47.18
N ILE A 191 37.69 3.20 -47.60
CA ILE A 191 37.64 3.81 -48.94
C ILE A 191 39.03 3.89 -49.60
N CYS A 192 39.04 4.08 -50.92
CA CYS A 192 40.12 4.79 -51.61
C CYS A 192 39.82 6.30 -51.59
N GLY A 193 40.62 7.08 -50.86
CA GLY A 193 40.47 8.54 -50.76
C GLY A 193 41.54 9.27 -51.54
N GLY A 194 41.27 10.50 -52.01
CA GLY A 194 42.23 11.27 -52.80
C GLY A 194 41.60 12.31 -53.72
N SER A 195 42.30 12.67 -54.79
CA SER A 195 41.76 13.51 -55.87
C SER A 195 40.94 12.69 -56.87
N ALA A 196 39.78 13.20 -57.28
CA ALA A 196 38.92 12.53 -58.26
C ALA A 196 39.68 12.18 -59.56
N GLY A 197 39.44 10.97 -60.09
CA GLY A 197 40.19 10.42 -61.23
C GLY A 197 41.53 9.77 -60.88
N SER A 198 41.93 9.76 -59.60
CA SER A 198 43.11 9.03 -59.11
C SER A 198 42.72 7.61 -58.66
N THR A 199 43.71 6.73 -58.53
CA THR A 199 43.50 5.29 -58.27
C THR A 199 44.43 4.80 -57.14
N CYS A 200 43.88 4.07 -56.17
CA CYS A 200 44.66 3.29 -55.22
C CYS A 200 45.05 1.95 -55.87
N TYR A 201 46.33 1.72 -56.11
CA TYR A 201 46.80 0.54 -56.83
C TYR A 201 46.66 -0.76 -56.03
N ALA A 202 46.59 -1.88 -56.74
CA ALA A 202 46.62 -3.22 -56.18
C ALA A 202 47.86 -3.44 -55.29
N THR A 203 47.66 -4.15 -54.19
CA THR A 203 48.66 -4.49 -53.16
C THR A 203 48.86 -6.00 -53.02
N GLY A 204 48.13 -6.80 -53.81
CA GLY A 204 48.09 -8.26 -53.68
C GLY A 204 47.17 -8.73 -52.52
N PRO A 205 47.27 -10.02 -52.14
CA PRO A 205 46.27 -10.68 -51.30
C PRO A 205 46.03 -10.06 -49.94
N GLY A 206 44.76 -10.09 -49.51
CA GLY A 206 44.29 -9.52 -48.24
C GLY A 206 43.49 -8.24 -48.47
N ASN A 207 43.41 -7.38 -47.46
CA ASN A 207 42.64 -6.14 -47.52
C ASN A 207 43.52 -4.90 -47.74
N LYS A 208 43.01 -3.95 -48.53
CA LYS A 208 43.59 -2.63 -48.79
C LYS A 208 43.23 -1.63 -47.71
N ALA A 209 41.99 -1.69 -47.22
CA ALA A 209 41.54 -0.97 -46.04
C ALA A 209 40.51 -1.80 -45.27
N GLU A 210 40.51 -1.67 -43.94
CA GLU A 210 39.51 -2.26 -43.05
C GLU A 210 39.08 -1.21 -42.02
N ALA A 211 37.78 -1.02 -41.83
CA ALA A 211 37.22 -0.27 -40.71
C ALA A 211 36.25 -1.19 -39.94
N THR A 212 36.59 -1.53 -38.70
CA THR A 212 35.83 -2.46 -37.88
C THR A 212 35.27 -1.78 -36.63
N ILE A 213 33.98 -1.97 -36.36
CA ILE A 213 33.36 -1.64 -35.07
C ILE A 213 33.28 -2.93 -34.25
N ASN A 214 34.06 -2.99 -33.17
CA ASN A 214 34.16 -4.13 -32.25
C ASN A 214 33.11 -4.08 -31.13
N ALA A 215 32.65 -2.87 -30.77
CA ALA A 215 31.50 -2.60 -29.91
C ALA A 215 31.01 -1.16 -30.17
N SER A 216 29.73 -0.88 -29.96
CA SER A 216 29.21 0.49 -29.88
C SER A 216 28.34 0.66 -28.64
N ASP A 217 28.38 1.85 -28.07
CA ASP A 217 27.62 2.28 -26.91
C ASP A 217 27.08 3.67 -27.23
N ILE A 218 25.82 3.73 -27.67
CA ILE A 218 25.24 4.92 -28.28
C ILE A 218 24.07 5.38 -27.42
N ARG A 219 24.12 6.61 -26.91
CA ARG A 219 23.05 7.18 -26.10
C ARG A 219 22.04 7.86 -27.00
N VAL A 220 20.80 7.40 -26.89
CA VAL A 220 19.65 7.86 -27.67
C VAL A 220 18.75 8.69 -26.77
N ASP A 221 18.32 9.85 -27.28
CA ASP A 221 17.29 10.72 -26.70
C ASP A 221 15.94 10.43 -27.34
N ASP A 222 14.91 10.31 -26.49
CA ASP A 222 13.53 10.21 -26.88
C ASP A 222 12.73 11.43 -26.35
N PRO A 223 12.39 12.39 -27.22
CA PRO A 223 11.64 13.58 -26.82
C PRO A 223 10.12 13.31 -26.70
N SER A 224 9.64 12.13 -27.09
CA SER A 224 8.21 11.79 -27.09
C SER A 224 7.79 11.13 -25.78
N ALA A 225 6.64 11.55 -25.23
CA ALA A 225 6.03 10.87 -24.09
C ALA A 225 4.85 9.99 -24.55
N PRO A 226 4.69 8.77 -24.00
CA PRO A 226 3.68 7.82 -24.46
C PRO A 226 2.25 8.34 -24.28
N VAL A 227 1.41 8.18 -25.30
CA VAL A 227 0.02 8.67 -25.32
C VAL A 227 -0.94 7.60 -24.83
N VAL A 228 -1.58 7.83 -23.69
CA VAL A 228 -2.68 7.00 -23.17
C VAL A 228 -3.89 7.10 -24.11
N ARG A 229 -4.38 5.95 -24.59
CA ARG A 229 -5.50 5.84 -25.54
C ARG A 229 -6.81 5.44 -24.86
N SER A 230 -6.76 4.53 -23.90
CA SER A 230 -7.90 4.21 -23.03
C SER A 230 -7.41 3.59 -21.71
N SER A 231 -8.25 3.61 -20.68
CA SER A 231 -7.97 2.92 -19.43
C SER A 231 -9.26 2.46 -18.75
N SER A 232 -9.18 1.37 -17.99
CA SER A 232 -10.32 0.77 -17.29
C SER A 232 -9.87 -0.04 -16.08
N GLY A 233 -10.75 -0.18 -15.09
CA GLY A 233 -10.49 -0.96 -13.87
C GLY A 233 -10.82 -0.19 -12.60
N THR A 234 -10.31 -0.69 -11.48
CA THR A 234 -10.53 -0.09 -10.14
C THR A 234 -9.50 0.98 -9.81
N LEU A 235 -8.27 0.89 -10.33
CA LEU A 235 -7.24 1.92 -10.16
C LEU A 235 -7.52 3.20 -10.96
N THR A 236 -8.23 3.11 -12.09
CA THR A 236 -8.57 4.24 -12.97
C THR A 236 -9.82 5.01 -12.54
N ALA A 237 -10.58 4.51 -11.56
CA ALA A 237 -11.87 5.08 -11.16
C ALA A 237 -11.75 6.41 -10.37
N GLY A 238 -10.54 6.84 -10.01
CA GLY A 238 -10.22 8.14 -9.39
C GLY A 238 -10.70 8.36 -7.95
N SER A 239 -11.80 7.72 -7.54
CA SER A 239 -12.31 7.75 -6.16
C SER A 239 -12.97 6.43 -5.78
N GLY A 240 -12.65 5.91 -4.60
CA GLY A 240 -13.16 4.62 -4.14
C GLY A 240 -12.55 4.16 -2.83
N ILE A 241 -12.78 2.88 -2.52
CA ILE A 241 -12.11 2.16 -1.43
C ILE A 241 -11.43 0.96 -2.09
N LEU A 242 -10.11 0.86 -1.98
CA LEU A 242 -9.34 -0.27 -2.50
C LEU A 242 -9.13 -1.31 -1.38
N ALA A 243 -9.35 -2.58 -1.70
CA ALA A 243 -9.22 -3.69 -0.76
C ALA A 243 -8.92 -4.99 -1.52
N GLY A 244 -8.06 -5.85 -0.97
CA GLY A 244 -7.56 -7.05 -1.65
C GLY A 244 -6.71 -6.70 -2.88
N THR A 245 -6.73 -7.59 -3.87
CA THR A 245 -6.14 -7.31 -5.19
C THR A 245 -7.10 -6.44 -6.01
N VAL A 246 -6.58 -5.32 -6.50
CA VAL A 246 -7.25 -4.39 -7.42
C VAL A 246 -6.38 -4.24 -8.68
N GLY A 247 -6.87 -3.60 -9.73
CA GLY A 247 -6.09 -3.47 -10.97
C GLY A 247 -6.67 -2.53 -12.00
N ALA A 248 -5.93 -2.35 -13.10
CA ALA A 248 -6.37 -1.65 -14.28
C ALA A 248 -5.73 -2.20 -15.56
N THR A 249 -6.47 -2.09 -16.66
CA THR A 249 -6.00 -2.32 -18.03
C THR A 249 -5.83 -0.97 -18.71
N VAL A 250 -4.67 -0.74 -19.31
CA VAL A 250 -4.30 0.50 -19.99
C VAL A 250 -3.95 0.19 -21.44
N GLN A 251 -4.49 0.98 -22.36
CA GLN A 251 -4.07 1.04 -23.75
C GLN A 251 -3.28 2.33 -23.98
N ALA A 252 -2.15 2.23 -24.65
CA ALA A 252 -1.32 3.38 -25.00
C ALA A 252 -0.64 3.15 -26.36
N SER A 253 -0.14 4.24 -26.93
CA SER A 253 0.76 4.24 -28.08
C SER A 253 1.92 5.20 -27.84
N ASP A 254 3.06 4.91 -28.41
CA ASP A 254 4.25 5.74 -28.40
C ASP A 254 4.79 5.85 -29.83
N ASP A 255 5.47 6.94 -30.19
CA ASP A 255 6.08 7.10 -31.52
C ASP A 255 7.61 7.09 -31.52
N GLY A 256 8.25 6.99 -30.35
CA GLY A 256 9.71 6.90 -30.17
C GLY A 256 10.19 5.49 -29.83
N SER A 257 10.76 5.35 -28.63
CA SER A 257 11.45 4.17 -28.11
C SER A 257 10.51 3.02 -27.73
N GLY A 258 9.20 3.31 -27.63
CA GLY A 258 8.15 2.34 -27.37
C GLY A 258 7.85 2.15 -25.88
N ILE A 259 6.65 1.63 -25.59
CA ILE A 259 6.12 1.56 -24.23
C ILE A 259 6.79 0.42 -23.48
N TYR A 260 7.48 0.73 -22.39
CA TYR A 260 8.22 -0.23 -21.57
C TYR A 260 7.32 -0.85 -20.50
N VAL A 261 6.58 -0.02 -19.74
CA VAL A 261 5.93 -0.45 -18.50
C VAL A 261 4.68 0.37 -18.14
N VAL A 262 3.71 -0.26 -17.50
CA VAL A 262 2.69 0.41 -16.67
C VAL A 262 3.09 0.29 -15.21
N GLY A 263 3.12 1.40 -14.48
CA GLY A 263 3.39 1.42 -13.05
C GLY A 263 2.25 2.01 -12.22
N VAL A 264 2.19 1.58 -10.96
CA VAL A 264 1.30 2.11 -9.93
C VAL A 264 2.14 2.63 -8.79
N GLU A 265 1.95 3.91 -8.47
CA GLU A 265 2.57 4.57 -7.33
C GLU A 265 1.56 4.80 -6.21
N ILE A 266 2.04 4.63 -4.98
CA ILE A 266 1.34 4.98 -3.75
C ILE A 266 2.24 5.97 -3.01
N ASP A 267 1.71 7.15 -2.72
CA ASP A 267 2.38 8.25 -2.02
C ASP A 267 3.75 8.61 -2.63
N GLY A 268 3.86 8.54 -3.96
CA GLY A 268 5.09 8.85 -4.73
C GLY A 268 6.13 7.72 -4.80
N LYS A 269 5.78 6.50 -4.37
CA LYS A 269 6.60 5.30 -4.53
C LYS A 269 5.92 4.30 -5.46
N THR A 270 6.59 3.85 -6.53
CA THR A 270 6.17 2.69 -7.32
C THR A 270 6.06 1.44 -6.43
N VAL A 271 4.87 0.81 -6.41
CA VAL A 271 4.57 -0.39 -5.59
C VAL A 271 4.14 -1.60 -6.41
N ALA A 272 3.68 -1.39 -7.65
CA ALA A 272 3.38 -2.45 -8.60
C ALA A 272 3.71 -1.97 -10.02
N SER A 273 4.08 -2.89 -10.90
CA SER A 273 4.35 -2.61 -12.30
C SER A 273 4.14 -3.86 -13.17
N ALA A 274 3.77 -3.64 -14.43
CA ALA A 274 3.63 -4.69 -15.44
C ALA A 274 4.26 -4.23 -16.75
N PRO A 275 5.16 -5.02 -17.38
CA PRO A 275 5.72 -4.67 -18.67
C PRO A 275 4.64 -4.64 -19.76
N PHE A 276 4.90 -3.92 -20.85
CA PHE A 276 4.03 -3.98 -22.03
C PHE A 276 4.28 -5.29 -22.81
N PRO A 277 3.23 -6.04 -23.18
CA PRO A 277 3.39 -7.33 -23.86
C PRO A 277 3.90 -7.16 -25.29
N ASN A 278 4.35 -8.27 -25.89
CA ASN A 278 4.91 -8.36 -27.26
C ASN A 278 6.30 -7.71 -27.47
N GLY A 279 6.82 -6.91 -26.51
CA GLY A 279 8.20 -6.40 -26.58
C GLY A 279 9.28 -7.48 -26.45
N GLY A 280 8.95 -8.61 -25.80
CA GLY A 280 9.81 -9.78 -25.69
C GLY A 280 11.22 -9.46 -25.17
N GLN A 281 12.23 -10.10 -25.75
CA GLN A 281 13.64 -9.84 -25.42
C GLN A 281 14.17 -8.49 -25.95
N ARG A 282 13.47 -7.82 -26.88
CA ARG A 282 13.88 -6.49 -27.39
C ARG A 282 13.70 -5.40 -26.33
N CYS A 283 12.55 -5.45 -25.65
CA CYS A 283 12.13 -4.50 -24.62
C CYS A 283 12.66 -4.87 -23.21
N THR A 284 13.66 -5.77 -23.13
CA THR A 284 14.30 -6.13 -21.86
C THR A 284 15.44 -5.15 -21.59
N ALA A 285 15.28 -4.32 -20.57
CA ALA A 285 16.31 -3.37 -20.16
C ALA A 285 17.50 -4.08 -19.47
N LEU A 286 18.69 -3.56 -19.74
CA LEU A 286 19.94 -3.82 -19.05
C LEU A 286 20.27 -2.63 -18.14
N ASP A 287 21.05 -2.87 -17.09
CA ASP A 287 21.63 -1.79 -16.27
C ASP A 287 22.82 -1.17 -17.02
N ALA A 288 22.78 0.15 -17.24
CA ALA A 288 23.88 0.89 -17.85
C ALA A 288 24.96 1.33 -16.84
N GLY A 289 24.68 1.24 -15.54
CA GLY A 289 25.57 1.65 -14.45
C GLY A 289 25.56 3.15 -14.12
N ASP A 290 24.88 3.99 -14.92
CA ASP A 290 24.70 5.43 -14.67
C ASP A 290 23.32 5.76 -14.05
N GLY A 291 22.44 4.76 -13.90
CA GLY A 291 21.05 4.93 -13.47
C GLY A 291 20.03 4.99 -14.60
N THR A 292 20.46 4.99 -15.87
CA THR A 292 19.59 4.84 -17.04
C THR A 292 19.57 3.40 -17.57
N ARG A 293 18.74 3.16 -18.59
CA ARG A 293 18.55 1.83 -19.18
C ARG A 293 19.49 1.64 -20.36
N GLY A 294 20.04 0.44 -20.48
CA GLY A 294 20.62 -0.06 -21.73
C GLY A 294 19.66 -1.00 -22.45
N PHE A 295 19.68 -0.99 -23.77
CA PHE A 295 18.93 -1.90 -24.63
C PHE A 295 19.83 -2.44 -25.75
N LEU A 296 19.36 -3.51 -26.40
CA LEU A 296 20.03 -4.12 -27.55
C LEU A 296 19.49 -3.63 -28.90
N TYR A 297 18.44 -2.80 -28.89
CA TYR A 297 17.76 -2.30 -30.08
C TYR A 297 17.52 -0.80 -29.95
N VAL A 298 17.56 -0.08 -31.07
CA VAL A 298 17.25 1.36 -31.11
C VAL A 298 15.76 1.60 -30.88
N ASP A 299 14.93 0.70 -31.42
CA ASP A 299 13.49 0.55 -31.20
C ASP A 299 13.23 -0.66 -30.26
N PRO A 300 13.46 -0.54 -28.94
CA PRO A 300 13.41 -1.69 -28.04
C PRO A 300 11.97 -2.18 -27.77
N CYS A 301 11.00 -1.27 -27.65
CA CYS A 301 9.70 -1.58 -27.09
C CYS A 301 8.53 -1.36 -28.08
N PRO A 302 7.33 -1.92 -27.81
CA PRO A 302 6.18 -1.77 -28.69
C PRO A 302 5.64 -0.34 -28.73
N THR A 303 5.50 0.23 -29.92
CA THR A 303 4.87 1.55 -30.16
C THR A 303 3.36 1.56 -29.97
N THR A 304 2.71 0.42 -29.73
CA THR A 304 1.28 0.35 -29.39
C THR A 304 0.93 -0.96 -28.70
N GLY A 305 -0.07 -0.93 -27.82
CA GLY A 305 -0.59 -2.14 -27.19
C GLY A 305 -1.54 -1.90 -26.02
N ALA A 306 -1.75 -2.97 -25.26
CA ALA A 306 -2.53 -2.97 -24.02
C ALA A 306 -1.82 -3.85 -22.98
N THR A 307 -1.78 -3.42 -21.72
CA THR A 307 -1.34 -4.28 -20.60
C THR A 307 -2.26 -4.10 -19.40
N SER A 308 -2.20 -5.04 -18.45
CA SER A 308 -2.91 -4.99 -17.19
C SER A 308 -1.93 -5.02 -16.02
N VAL A 309 -2.16 -4.16 -15.03
CA VAL A 309 -1.41 -4.13 -13.77
C VAL A 309 -2.32 -4.47 -12.60
N GLU A 310 -1.84 -5.30 -11.69
CA GLU A 310 -2.51 -5.65 -10.44
C GLU A 310 -1.75 -5.05 -9.25
N LEU A 311 -2.49 -4.69 -8.20
CA LEU A 311 -1.99 -4.17 -6.95
C LEU A 311 -2.61 -4.95 -5.79
N ASP A 312 -1.80 -5.71 -5.04
CA ASP A 312 -2.23 -6.30 -3.78
C ASP A 312 -2.18 -5.26 -2.66
N THR A 313 -3.32 -4.63 -2.38
CA THR A 313 -3.41 -3.59 -1.36
C THR A 313 -3.20 -4.08 0.07
N ARG A 314 -3.17 -5.40 0.32
CA ARG A 314 -2.84 -5.96 1.64
C ARG A 314 -1.39 -5.68 2.06
N THR A 315 -0.56 -5.26 1.12
CA THR A 315 0.81 -4.78 1.36
C THR A 315 0.89 -3.31 1.77
N ILE A 316 -0.22 -2.55 1.62
CA ILE A 316 -0.34 -1.13 1.94
C ILE A 316 -1.08 -1.00 3.28
N PRO A 317 -0.73 -0.03 4.16
CA PRO A 317 -1.51 0.27 5.35
C PRO A 317 -2.99 0.60 5.06
N ASP A 318 -3.88 0.37 6.02
CA ASP A 318 -5.22 0.95 6.01
C ASP A 318 -5.10 2.49 6.21
N GLY A 319 -5.59 3.29 5.27
CA GLY A 319 -5.39 4.74 5.32
C GLY A 319 -5.94 5.51 4.12
N VAL A 320 -5.70 6.82 4.11
CA VAL A 320 -5.86 7.69 2.92
C VAL A 320 -4.51 7.75 2.22
N HIS A 321 -4.50 7.49 0.91
CA HIS A 321 -3.30 7.41 0.09
C HIS A 321 -3.48 8.15 -1.23
N ASN A 322 -2.41 8.71 -1.79
CA ASN A 322 -2.40 9.24 -3.14
C ASN A 322 -1.95 8.14 -4.10
N VAL A 323 -2.81 7.78 -5.06
CA VAL A 323 -2.54 6.79 -6.10
C VAL A 323 -2.21 7.50 -7.39
N SER A 324 -1.18 7.04 -8.11
CA SER A 324 -0.94 7.43 -9.50
C SER A 324 -0.71 6.18 -10.35
N LEU A 325 -1.47 6.05 -11.44
CA LEU A 325 -1.28 5.04 -12.48
C LEU A 325 -0.64 5.73 -13.69
N TYR A 326 0.47 5.20 -14.19
CA TYR A 326 1.23 5.80 -15.29
C TYR A 326 1.67 4.75 -16.32
N VAL A 327 1.90 5.21 -17.55
CA VAL A 327 2.68 4.51 -18.58
C VAL A 327 4.06 5.17 -18.67
N GLU A 328 5.08 4.39 -18.99
CA GLU A 328 6.45 4.85 -19.19
C GLU A 328 7.08 4.13 -20.39
N ASP A 329 7.82 4.87 -21.21
CA ASP A 329 8.55 4.36 -22.37
C ASP A 329 9.91 3.74 -21.97
N ALA A 330 10.69 3.32 -22.97
CA ALA A 330 12.04 2.81 -22.76
C ALA A 330 13.01 3.88 -22.24
N ALA A 331 12.87 5.14 -22.67
CA ALA A 331 13.75 6.25 -22.30
C ALA A 331 13.52 6.81 -20.88
N GLY A 332 12.33 6.63 -20.31
CA GLY A 332 11.90 7.16 -19.01
C GLY A 332 10.81 8.24 -19.05
N ASN A 333 10.28 8.63 -20.21
CA ASN A 333 9.16 9.58 -20.26
C ASN A 333 7.90 8.94 -19.69
N ARG A 334 7.18 9.67 -18.83
CA ARG A 334 5.94 9.22 -18.19
C ARG A 334 4.74 9.99 -18.71
N ALA A 335 3.65 9.27 -18.96
CA ALA A 335 2.33 9.87 -19.06
C ALA A 335 1.38 9.30 -18.00
N LEU A 336 0.61 10.20 -17.39
CA LEU A 336 -0.30 9.86 -16.32
C LEU A 336 -1.62 9.33 -16.88
N VAL A 337 -1.98 8.11 -16.50
CA VAL A 337 -3.27 7.48 -16.84
C VAL A 337 -4.37 8.00 -15.92
N SER A 338 -4.07 8.09 -14.62
CA SER A 338 -4.94 8.69 -13.60
C SER A 338 -4.16 8.97 -12.31
N SER A 339 -4.49 10.04 -11.59
CA SER A 339 -4.06 10.25 -10.20
C SER A 339 -5.22 10.71 -9.34
N GLY A 340 -5.21 10.37 -8.05
CA GLY A 340 -6.24 10.77 -7.10
C GLY A 340 -5.99 10.26 -5.69
N SER A 341 -6.70 10.85 -4.72
CA SER A 341 -6.67 10.39 -3.34
C SER A 341 -7.72 9.29 -3.11
N THR A 342 -7.30 8.15 -2.59
CA THR A 342 -8.13 6.97 -2.33
C THR A 342 -8.10 6.58 -0.86
N ILE A 343 -8.94 5.62 -0.47
CA ILE A 343 -8.84 4.93 0.81
C ILE A 343 -8.44 3.48 0.58
N VAL A 344 -7.34 3.03 1.18
CA VAL A 344 -7.04 1.60 1.32
C VAL A 344 -7.73 1.09 2.59
N LYS A 345 -8.50 0.00 2.47
CA LYS A 345 -9.15 -0.62 3.64
C LYS A 345 -9.30 -2.13 3.51
N ASN A 346 -8.27 -2.84 3.99
CA ASN A 346 -8.24 -4.30 4.08
C ASN A 346 -8.82 -4.83 5.39
N SER A 347 -8.88 -4.03 6.46
CA SER A 347 -9.46 -4.47 7.73
C SER A 347 -10.99 -4.32 7.79
N ASN A 348 -11.67 -5.36 8.27
CA ASN A 348 -13.09 -5.30 8.67
C ASN A 348 -13.33 -4.49 9.97
N ILE A 349 -12.26 -3.94 10.56
CA ILE A 349 -12.31 -3.11 11.76
C ILE A 349 -12.44 -1.64 11.32
N ILE A 350 -13.52 -0.99 11.74
CA ILE A 350 -13.86 0.41 11.44
C ILE A 350 -14.13 1.13 12.78
N GLY A 351 -13.55 2.30 13.00
CA GLY A 351 -13.78 3.07 14.22
C GLY A 351 -12.97 4.35 14.35
N PRO A 352 -12.72 4.82 15.59
CA PRO A 352 -11.85 5.97 15.86
C PRO A 352 -10.55 5.96 15.08
N GLY A 353 -10.27 7.08 14.39
CA GLY A 353 -9.10 7.23 13.50
C GLY A 353 -9.33 6.84 12.04
N ASP A 354 -10.32 6.01 11.70
CA ASP A 354 -10.61 5.68 10.29
C ASP A 354 -11.23 6.87 9.52
N PRO A 355 -11.05 6.93 8.18
CA PRO A 355 -11.69 7.92 7.31
C PRO A 355 -13.20 8.00 7.49
N ILE A 356 -13.73 9.23 7.57
CA ILE A 356 -15.14 9.53 7.90
C ILE A 356 -16.15 8.83 6.97
N SER A 357 -15.81 8.69 5.68
CA SER A 357 -16.64 8.03 4.66
C SER A 357 -16.91 6.55 4.95
N LEU A 358 -15.93 5.82 5.55
CA LEU A 358 -16.11 4.43 5.97
C LEU A 358 -17.10 4.31 7.14
N ARG A 359 -17.10 5.32 8.01
CA ARG A 359 -17.69 5.27 9.36
C ARG A 359 -19.18 5.63 9.40
N GLY A 360 -19.68 6.30 8.37
CA GLY A 360 -21.10 6.67 8.26
C GLY A 360 -21.54 7.75 9.26
N GLU A 361 -22.85 7.89 9.47
CA GLU A 361 -23.42 9.04 10.17
C GLU A 361 -23.05 9.16 11.66
N PRO A 362 -22.95 10.38 12.23
CA PRO A 362 -22.72 10.61 13.65
C PRO A 362 -23.79 9.98 14.55
N ASN A 363 -23.36 9.19 15.53
CA ASN A 363 -24.23 8.60 16.56
C ASN A 363 -24.44 9.58 17.73
N GLY A 364 -25.07 10.71 17.43
CA GLY A 364 -25.32 11.82 18.36
C GLY A 364 -24.44 13.05 18.11
N SER A 365 -24.72 14.13 18.84
CA SER A 365 -24.05 15.44 18.66
C SER A 365 -23.84 16.15 20.01
N PRO A 366 -22.70 16.85 20.24
CA PRO A 366 -21.54 16.95 19.36
C PRO A 366 -20.79 15.62 19.23
N ILE A 367 -20.19 15.40 18.07
CA ILE A 367 -19.46 14.18 17.72
C ILE A 367 -18.01 14.22 18.24
N THR A 368 -17.50 13.08 18.72
CA THR A 368 -16.10 12.92 19.15
C THR A 368 -15.73 11.44 19.23
N ASP A 369 -14.47 11.11 18.98
CA ASP A 369 -13.96 9.75 19.17
C ASP A 369 -13.53 9.44 20.61
N GLN A 370 -13.49 10.44 21.49
CA GLN A 370 -12.96 10.32 22.87
C GLN A 370 -14.07 10.50 23.93
N GLY A 371 -15.22 9.87 23.70
CA GLY A 371 -16.42 10.01 24.53
C GLY A 371 -16.23 9.56 25.98
N ARG A 372 -16.68 10.37 26.94
CA ARG A 372 -16.68 10.06 28.38
C ARG A 372 -18.01 9.43 28.80
N LEU A 373 -18.10 8.09 28.73
CA LEU A 373 -19.27 7.31 29.13
C LEU A 373 -19.26 6.91 30.62
N THR A 374 -20.27 7.37 31.34
CA THR A 374 -20.56 6.94 32.72
C THR A 374 -21.82 6.10 32.77
N GLY A 375 -21.90 5.14 33.69
CA GLY A 375 -23.07 4.29 33.90
C GLY A 375 -23.09 3.66 35.30
N ALA A 376 -24.28 3.49 35.86
CA ALA A 376 -24.49 2.79 37.14
C ALA A 376 -25.94 2.27 37.27
N PHE A 377 -26.13 1.17 38.00
CA PHE A 377 -27.47 0.73 38.40
C PHE A 377 -28.11 1.74 39.36
N LYS A 378 -29.38 2.09 39.11
CA LYS A 378 -30.23 2.87 40.03
C LYS A 378 -30.80 1.92 41.10
N VAL A 379 -30.58 2.23 42.37
CA VAL A 379 -30.95 1.37 43.51
C VAL A 379 -31.57 2.21 44.62
N THR A 380 -32.77 1.86 45.07
CA THR A 380 -33.39 2.49 46.25
C THR A 380 -32.62 2.08 47.52
N PRO A 381 -32.05 3.03 48.31
CA PRO A 381 -31.38 2.69 49.56
C PRO A 381 -32.36 2.17 50.64
N SER A 382 -31.83 1.49 51.65
CA SER A 382 -32.63 1.07 52.82
C SER A 382 -33.20 2.27 53.57
N LYS A 383 -34.39 2.14 54.18
CA LYS A 383 -34.96 3.17 55.07
C LYS A 383 -33.97 3.62 56.16
N ARG A 384 -33.07 2.74 56.63
CA ARG A 384 -31.98 3.06 57.58
C ARG A 384 -31.04 4.16 57.09
N CYS A 385 -30.82 4.28 55.78
CA CYS A 385 -29.97 5.31 55.17
C CYS A 385 -30.55 6.73 55.26
N ARG A 386 -31.81 6.90 55.73
CA ARG A 386 -32.34 8.22 56.10
C ARG A 386 -31.47 8.83 57.22
N SER A 387 -31.08 8.06 58.24
CA SER A 387 -30.21 8.53 59.33
C SER A 387 -28.83 9.00 58.83
N LYS A 388 -28.45 10.23 59.20
CA LYS A 388 -27.16 10.88 58.87
C LYS A 388 -25.97 10.06 59.39
N SER A 389 -26.07 9.52 60.61
CA SER A 389 -25.06 8.66 61.24
C SER A 389 -24.90 7.33 60.51
N TYR A 390 -26.01 6.62 60.25
CA TYR A 390 -25.98 5.35 59.50
C TYR A 390 -25.39 5.55 58.10
N ARG A 391 -25.77 6.63 57.41
CA ARG A 391 -25.31 6.99 56.06
C ARG A 391 -23.80 7.31 56.04
N ARG A 392 -23.28 8.04 57.03
CA ARG A 392 -21.83 8.31 57.18
C ARG A 392 -21.04 7.01 57.38
N LYS A 393 -21.48 6.10 58.25
CA LYS A 393 -20.81 4.81 58.50
C LYS A 393 -20.94 3.79 57.34
N HIS A 394 -22.01 3.85 56.54
CA HIS A 394 -22.30 2.83 55.52
C HIS A 394 -22.43 3.38 54.08
N LYS A 395 -21.57 4.36 53.71
CA LYS A 395 -21.58 5.09 52.41
C LYS A 395 -21.94 4.18 51.21
N VAL A 396 -21.20 3.10 50.99
CA VAL A 396 -21.38 2.16 49.85
C VAL A 396 -22.77 1.51 49.84
N SER A 397 -23.30 1.12 51.01
CA SER A 397 -24.64 0.51 51.09
C SER A 397 -25.78 1.52 50.92
N CYS A 398 -25.51 2.80 51.21
CA CYS A 398 -26.47 3.88 51.08
C CYS A 398 -26.38 4.62 49.74
N SER A 399 -25.38 4.34 48.90
CA SER A 399 -25.29 4.90 47.56
C SER A 399 -26.48 4.42 46.69
N PRO A 400 -27.21 5.35 46.03
CA PRO A 400 -28.27 5.02 45.08
C PRO A 400 -27.73 4.61 43.70
N ARG A 401 -26.43 4.81 43.43
CA ARG A 401 -25.73 4.39 42.22
C ARG A 401 -24.68 3.33 42.54
N ARG A 402 -24.65 2.23 41.77
CA ARG A 402 -23.69 1.12 41.98
C ARG A 402 -23.20 0.54 40.65
N SER A 403 -21.93 0.15 40.61
CA SER A 403 -21.35 -0.67 39.53
C SER A 403 -21.76 -2.15 39.60
N ILE A 404 -22.12 -2.63 40.81
CA ILE A 404 -22.50 -4.02 41.06
C ILE A 404 -23.87 -4.05 41.73
N VAL A 405 -24.80 -4.86 41.20
CA VAL A 405 -26.04 -5.21 41.92
C VAL A 405 -26.23 -6.72 42.00
N ARG A 406 -26.64 -7.19 43.18
CA ARG A 406 -27.23 -8.51 43.35
C ARG A 406 -28.76 -8.40 43.26
N ARG A 407 -29.39 -9.34 42.57
CA ARG A 407 -30.85 -9.54 42.47
C ARG A 407 -31.16 -11.03 42.56
N SER A 408 -32.40 -11.40 42.84
CA SER A 408 -32.88 -12.77 42.63
C SER A 408 -33.76 -12.79 41.38
N TYR A 409 -33.68 -13.87 40.60
CA TYR A 409 -34.63 -14.17 39.54
C TYR A 409 -36.10 -14.20 40.02
N ALA A 410 -36.33 -14.44 41.32
CA ALA A 410 -37.68 -14.43 41.90
C ALA A 410 -38.29 -13.04 42.10
N ALA A 411 -37.54 -11.95 41.97
CA ALA A 411 -38.02 -10.59 42.17
C ALA A 411 -38.47 -9.95 40.85
N LYS A 412 -39.76 -9.58 40.73
CA LYS A 412 -40.35 -8.93 39.54
C LYS A 412 -39.58 -7.68 39.08
N GLY A 413 -39.67 -7.38 37.78
CA GLY A 413 -39.16 -6.16 37.14
C GLY A 413 -37.69 -6.20 36.74
N ASN A 414 -37.28 -5.27 35.87
CA ASN A 414 -35.92 -5.15 35.34
C ASN A 414 -34.96 -4.43 36.31
N SER A 415 -33.68 -4.36 35.97
CA SER A 415 -32.70 -3.51 36.66
C SER A 415 -32.45 -2.25 35.84
N THR A 416 -32.90 -1.11 36.37
CA THR A 416 -32.66 0.19 35.75
C THR A 416 -31.19 0.59 35.87
N ILE A 417 -30.59 0.98 34.76
CA ILE A 417 -29.24 1.54 34.66
C ILE A 417 -29.38 2.97 34.15
N SER A 418 -28.62 3.93 34.69
CA SER A 418 -28.54 5.27 34.13
C SER A 418 -27.15 5.87 34.23
N GLY A 419 -26.86 6.77 33.31
CA GLY A 419 -25.53 7.36 33.13
C GLY A 419 -25.58 8.69 32.41
N ARG A 420 -24.40 9.18 32.03
CA ARG A 420 -24.21 10.28 31.07
C ARG A 420 -23.17 9.87 30.04
N LEU A 421 -23.35 10.31 28.80
CA LEU A 421 -22.30 10.44 27.79
C LEU A 421 -21.94 11.93 27.65
N ARG A 422 -20.64 12.22 27.52
CA ARG A 422 -20.09 13.57 27.33
C ARG A 422 -18.87 13.51 26.41
N THR A 423 -18.43 14.64 25.90
CA THR A 423 -17.11 14.83 25.26
C THR A 423 -15.98 14.89 26.31
N PRO A 424 -14.69 14.95 25.90
CA PRO A 424 -13.56 15.12 26.84
C PRO A 424 -13.65 16.38 27.71
N ASP A 425 -13.95 17.52 27.07
CA ASP A 425 -14.16 18.85 27.66
C ASP A 425 -15.40 18.91 28.57
N GLY A 426 -16.40 18.06 28.30
CA GLY A 426 -17.57 17.90 29.14
C GLY A 426 -18.88 18.38 28.52
N ALA A 427 -18.93 18.84 27.28
CA ALA A 427 -20.18 19.02 26.53
C ALA A 427 -21.06 17.74 26.55
N ALA A 428 -22.37 17.91 26.40
CA ALA A 428 -23.35 16.83 26.50
C ALA A 428 -23.63 16.22 25.12
N ILE A 429 -23.30 14.94 24.90
CA ILE A 429 -23.61 14.27 23.64
C ILE A 429 -25.06 13.81 23.66
N ALA A 430 -25.91 14.49 22.89
CA ALA A 430 -27.34 14.28 22.74
C ALA A 430 -27.66 13.31 21.59
N ASN A 431 -28.84 12.68 21.66
CA ASN A 431 -29.41 11.78 20.65
C ASN A 431 -28.55 10.54 20.29
N ALA A 432 -27.53 10.23 21.09
CA ALA A 432 -26.64 9.10 20.89
C ALA A 432 -27.30 7.77 21.32
N ARG A 433 -27.24 6.76 20.44
CA ARG A 433 -27.64 5.38 20.74
C ARG A 433 -26.55 4.68 21.56
N ILE A 434 -26.90 4.35 22.80
CA ILE A 434 -26.11 3.53 23.72
C ILE A 434 -26.58 2.08 23.63
N SER A 435 -25.64 1.16 23.43
CA SER A 435 -25.86 -0.29 23.47
C SER A 435 -25.49 -0.86 24.84
N ILE A 436 -26.22 -1.88 25.31
CA ILE A 436 -25.86 -2.65 26.52
C ILE A 436 -25.79 -4.13 26.17
N VAL A 437 -24.56 -4.64 26.07
CA VAL A 437 -24.27 -6.05 25.80
C VAL A 437 -24.10 -6.79 27.12
N ALA A 438 -24.76 -7.94 27.27
CA ALA A 438 -24.60 -8.83 28.41
C ALA A 438 -23.80 -10.07 28.04
N THR A 439 -22.64 -10.24 28.68
CA THR A 439 -21.81 -11.44 28.59
C THR A 439 -22.17 -12.39 29.75
N PRO A 440 -22.68 -13.60 29.49
CA PRO A 440 -23.02 -14.57 30.54
C PRO A 440 -21.81 -14.98 31.37
N ARG A 441 -21.95 -14.95 32.71
CA ARG A 441 -20.89 -15.44 33.61
C ARG A 441 -20.92 -16.97 33.70
N ASN A 442 -19.80 -17.57 34.08
CA ASN A 442 -19.61 -19.02 34.21
C ASN A 442 -19.73 -19.81 32.87
N GLY A 443 -19.58 -19.17 31.70
CA GLY A 443 -19.72 -19.85 30.40
C GLY A 443 -21.18 -20.15 30.02
N GLY A 444 -22.11 -19.29 30.41
CA GLY A 444 -23.56 -19.49 30.23
C GLY A 444 -24.13 -19.24 28.84
N GLY A 445 -23.30 -19.02 27.82
CA GLY A 445 -23.68 -18.64 26.45
C GLY A 445 -22.86 -17.48 25.91
N ALA A 446 -23.12 -17.07 24.66
CA ALA A 446 -22.46 -15.95 23.99
C ALA A 446 -22.91 -14.57 24.52
N PRO A 447 -22.11 -13.50 24.35
CA PRO A 447 -22.54 -12.12 24.57
C PRO A 447 -23.69 -11.73 23.65
N ARG A 448 -24.64 -10.91 24.13
CA ARG A 448 -25.70 -10.33 23.28
C ARG A 448 -26.23 -9.00 23.80
N GLU A 449 -26.77 -8.17 22.91
CA GLU A 449 -27.48 -6.94 23.30
C GLU A 449 -28.75 -7.29 24.11
N VAL A 450 -28.93 -6.63 25.26
CA VAL A 450 -30.08 -6.86 26.18
C VAL A 450 -30.87 -5.61 26.52
N ALA A 451 -30.35 -4.44 26.15
CA ALA A 451 -31.07 -3.17 26.19
C ALA A 451 -30.32 -2.13 25.33
N THR A 452 -31.07 -1.13 24.88
CA THR A 452 -30.55 0.12 24.31
C THR A 452 -31.00 1.30 25.16
N ALA A 453 -30.43 2.48 24.92
CA ALA A 453 -30.96 3.76 25.36
C ALA A 453 -30.51 4.88 24.41
N THR A 454 -31.28 5.95 24.31
CA THR A 454 -30.85 7.19 23.64
C THR A 454 -30.45 8.23 24.70
N THR A 455 -29.44 9.05 24.46
CA THR A 455 -29.11 10.18 25.33
C THR A 455 -30.05 11.36 25.09
N SER A 456 -30.51 12.03 26.16
CA SER A 456 -31.24 13.30 26.04
C SER A 456 -30.29 14.47 25.73
N ALA A 457 -30.85 15.67 25.50
CA ALA A 457 -30.11 16.93 25.32
C ALA A 457 -29.06 17.26 26.42
N THR A 458 -29.13 16.62 27.59
CA THR A 458 -28.13 16.78 28.67
C THR A 458 -27.13 15.61 28.77
N GLY A 459 -27.09 14.74 27.76
CA GLY A 459 -26.26 13.53 27.71
C GLY A 459 -26.75 12.42 28.63
N LEU A 460 -27.86 12.59 29.35
CA LEU A 460 -28.43 11.57 30.25
C LEU A 460 -29.05 10.43 29.45
N TRP A 461 -28.68 9.19 29.77
CA TRP A 461 -29.32 7.98 29.25
C TRP A 461 -29.85 7.11 30.39
N THR A 462 -30.88 6.31 30.13
CA THR A 462 -31.45 5.33 31.07
C THR A 462 -31.97 4.10 30.32
N ALA A 463 -31.64 2.90 30.80
CA ALA A 463 -32.02 1.62 30.22
C ALA A 463 -32.64 0.68 31.26
N GLN A 464 -33.44 -0.30 30.82
CA GLN A 464 -34.09 -1.29 31.69
C GLN A 464 -33.62 -2.71 31.36
N VAL A 465 -32.54 -3.16 32.01
CA VAL A 465 -31.92 -4.46 31.68
C VAL A 465 -32.67 -5.64 32.32
N PRO A 466 -33.07 -6.67 31.56
CA PRO A 466 -33.72 -7.88 32.09
C PRO A 466 -32.90 -8.58 33.19
N ARG A 467 -33.59 -9.24 34.12
CA ARG A 467 -32.97 -10.04 35.21
C ARG A 467 -32.88 -11.53 34.87
N THR A 468 -32.61 -11.84 33.61
CA THR A 468 -32.60 -13.21 33.06
C THR A 468 -31.47 -14.04 33.66
N PHE A 469 -30.21 -13.64 33.45
CA PHE A 469 -29.01 -14.38 33.86
C PHE A 469 -27.97 -13.48 34.53
N SER A 470 -26.99 -14.06 35.22
CA SER A 470 -25.88 -13.32 35.80
C SER A 470 -24.84 -12.97 34.73
N SER A 471 -24.56 -11.68 34.56
CA SER A 471 -23.73 -11.18 33.48
C SER A 471 -22.70 -10.13 33.94
N VAL A 472 -21.69 -9.91 33.10
CA VAL A 472 -21.09 -8.58 32.94
C VAL A 472 -21.92 -7.85 31.89
N LEU A 473 -22.25 -6.59 32.15
CA LEU A 473 -22.93 -5.70 31.22
C LEU A 473 -21.92 -4.67 30.73
N THR A 474 -21.51 -4.79 29.49
CA THR A 474 -20.68 -3.80 28.81
C THR A 474 -21.62 -2.81 28.14
N VAL A 475 -21.75 -1.62 28.74
CA VAL A 475 -22.39 -0.47 28.10
C VAL A 475 -21.39 0.06 27.07
N LYS A 476 -21.79 0.20 25.80
CA LYS A 476 -20.91 0.70 24.73
C LYS A 476 -21.54 1.87 23.97
N TRP A 477 -20.70 2.79 23.53
CA TRP A 477 -21.04 3.80 22.53
C TRP A 477 -20.03 3.71 21.37
N VAL A 478 -20.57 3.72 20.16
CA VAL A 478 -19.85 3.89 18.89
C VAL A 478 -20.02 5.35 18.47
N ALA A 479 -19.00 6.00 17.92
CA ALA A 479 -19.07 7.42 17.60
C ALA A 479 -19.88 7.66 16.32
N ARG A 480 -19.73 6.80 15.30
CA ARG A 480 -20.51 6.80 14.06
C ARG A 480 -21.21 5.46 13.82
N THR A 481 -22.18 5.44 12.90
CA THR A 481 -23.13 4.32 12.76
C THR A 481 -22.57 3.04 12.14
N LYS A 482 -21.46 3.10 11.38
CA LYS A 482 -20.75 1.92 10.83
C LYS A 482 -19.52 1.51 11.65
N ASP A 483 -19.17 2.24 12.72
CA ASP A 483 -18.05 1.86 13.61
C ASP A 483 -18.29 0.46 14.20
N THR A 484 -17.39 -0.49 13.93
CA THR A 484 -17.38 -1.81 14.57
C THR A 484 -16.66 -1.77 15.93
N LEU A 485 -15.72 -0.83 16.13
CA LEU A 485 -15.12 -0.53 17.43
C LEU A 485 -15.92 0.52 18.24
N PRO A 486 -16.18 0.29 19.53
CA PRO A 486 -16.77 1.29 20.40
C PRO A 486 -15.74 2.36 20.79
N ALA A 487 -16.04 3.63 20.50
CA ALA A 487 -15.28 4.78 20.96
C ALA A 487 -15.16 4.85 22.50
N VAL A 488 -16.13 4.30 23.24
CA VAL A 488 -15.99 4.09 24.69
C VAL A 488 -16.88 2.96 25.21
N THR A 489 -16.42 2.27 26.25
CA THR A 489 -17.17 1.24 26.97
C THR A 489 -17.23 1.50 28.48
N ARG A 490 -18.21 0.89 29.17
CA ARG A 490 -18.34 0.93 30.62
C ARG A 490 -18.97 -0.35 31.17
N ASP A 491 -18.19 -1.12 31.91
CA ASP A 491 -18.63 -2.37 32.53
C ASP A 491 -19.38 -2.21 33.86
N LEU A 492 -20.39 -3.07 34.04
CA LEU A 492 -21.23 -3.20 35.23
C LEU A 492 -21.51 -4.68 35.53
N GLN A 493 -21.62 -5.08 36.80
CA GLN A 493 -21.86 -6.49 37.16
C GLN A 493 -23.32 -6.74 37.58
N HIS A 494 -24.06 -7.48 36.77
CA HIS A 494 -25.44 -7.87 37.04
C HIS A 494 -25.46 -9.28 37.65
N ARG A 495 -25.50 -9.37 38.97
CA ARG A 495 -25.39 -10.64 39.70
C ARG A 495 -26.78 -11.22 40.01
N ILE A 496 -27.30 -12.05 39.10
CA ILE A 496 -28.61 -12.71 39.26
C ILE A 496 -28.44 -14.03 40.02
N GLY A 497 -28.98 -14.07 41.24
CA GLY A 497 -29.11 -15.28 42.04
C GLY A 497 -30.17 -16.21 41.48
N SER A 498 -29.78 -17.48 41.30
CA SER A 498 -30.62 -18.58 40.85
C SER A 498 -31.85 -18.82 41.73
N ARG A 499 -32.83 -19.55 41.19
CA ARG A 499 -34.06 -19.96 41.88
C ARG A 499 -34.26 -21.46 41.69
N THR A 500 -34.66 -22.15 42.75
CA THR A 500 -35.20 -23.53 42.67
C THR A 500 -36.56 -23.60 43.32
N SER A 501 -37.44 -24.46 42.82
CA SER A 501 -38.60 -24.90 43.60
C SER A 501 -38.16 -25.76 44.79
N LEU A 502 -39.06 -25.97 45.75
CA LEU A 502 -38.87 -26.87 46.89
C LEU A 502 -40.21 -27.50 47.27
N ARG A 503 -40.27 -28.83 47.22
CA ARG A 503 -41.37 -29.68 47.71
C ARG A 503 -40.81 -30.63 48.77
N ILE A 504 -41.60 -30.89 49.81
CA ILE A 504 -41.31 -31.89 50.85
C ILE A 504 -42.54 -32.80 50.95
N THR A 505 -42.32 -34.11 50.86
CA THR A 505 -43.38 -35.12 50.90
C THR A 505 -42.96 -36.28 51.82
N PRO A 506 -43.78 -36.68 52.81
CA PRO A 506 -44.99 -36.00 53.31
C PRO A 506 -44.69 -34.69 54.07
N LYS A 507 -45.71 -33.82 54.22
CA LYS A 507 -45.62 -32.58 55.01
C LYS A 507 -45.62 -32.80 56.54
N ARG A 508 -46.04 -33.99 56.99
CA ARG A 508 -46.08 -34.45 58.39
C ARG A 508 -45.39 -35.82 58.45
N THR A 509 -44.60 -36.10 59.49
CA THR A 509 -43.91 -37.39 59.67
C THR A 509 -43.74 -37.73 61.16
N ARG A 510 -43.27 -38.95 61.47
CA ARG A 510 -42.94 -39.41 62.82
C ARG A 510 -41.42 -39.48 63.02
N ARG A 511 -40.94 -39.40 64.28
CA ARG A 511 -39.53 -39.67 64.62
C ARG A 511 -39.06 -41.02 64.04
N GLY A 512 -37.79 -41.11 63.61
CA GLY A 512 -37.21 -42.31 62.99
C GLY A 512 -37.58 -42.57 61.52
N LYS A 513 -38.57 -41.86 60.94
CA LYS A 513 -39.01 -41.97 59.54
C LYS A 513 -38.41 -40.85 58.67
N SER A 514 -38.59 -40.96 57.36
CA SER A 514 -37.96 -40.07 56.35
C SER A 514 -38.97 -39.23 55.58
N VAL A 515 -38.49 -38.18 54.92
CA VAL A 515 -39.21 -37.41 53.89
C VAL A 515 -38.38 -37.29 52.61
N ARG A 516 -39.04 -37.28 51.45
CA ARG A 516 -38.42 -36.92 50.17
C ARG A 516 -38.49 -35.42 49.99
N ILE A 517 -37.39 -34.82 49.57
CA ILE A 517 -37.23 -33.39 49.32
C ILE A 517 -36.80 -33.24 47.86
N SER A 518 -37.49 -32.42 47.08
CA SER A 518 -37.21 -32.26 45.65
C SER A 518 -37.47 -30.86 45.14
N GLY A 519 -36.91 -30.56 43.98
CA GLY A 519 -37.13 -29.30 43.27
C GLY A 519 -36.65 -29.36 41.83
N THR A 520 -36.83 -28.22 41.15
CA THR A 520 -36.36 -27.96 39.80
C THR A 520 -35.70 -26.58 39.80
N LEU A 521 -34.52 -26.47 39.16
CA LEU A 521 -33.90 -25.19 38.86
C LEU A 521 -34.72 -24.43 37.82
N PHE A 522 -34.91 -23.14 38.07
CA PHE A 522 -35.35 -22.20 37.05
C PHE A 522 -34.11 -21.63 36.36
N SER A 523 -34.09 -21.72 35.04
CA SER A 523 -33.00 -21.21 34.20
C SER A 523 -33.51 -21.04 32.77
N PRO A 524 -33.91 -19.84 32.32
CA PRO A 524 -34.18 -19.60 30.90
C PRO A 524 -32.96 -19.93 30.00
N GLU A 525 -31.75 -19.92 30.54
CA GLU A 525 -30.49 -20.02 29.80
C GLU A 525 -29.46 -20.90 30.53
N GLY A 526 -28.45 -21.39 29.80
CA GLY A 526 -27.33 -22.17 30.34
C GLY A 526 -27.67 -23.63 30.68
N ASN A 527 -26.64 -24.45 30.88
CA ASN A 527 -26.79 -25.87 31.23
C ASN A 527 -27.41 -26.00 32.63
N ARG A 528 -28.47 -26.83 32.75
CA ARG A 528 -29.16 -27.13 34.01
C ARG A 528 -28.71 -28.44 34.65
N SER A 529 -27.96 -29.28 33.95
CA SER A 529 -27.45 -30.56 34.45
C SER A 529 -26.24 -30.37 35.38
N GLY A 530 -26.00 -31.33 36.26
CA GLY A 530 -24.82 -31.40 37.14
C GLY A 530 -24.71 -30.31 38.22
N VAL A 531 -25.56 -29.28 38.20
CA VAL A 531 -25.50 -28.11 39.11
C VAL A 531 -25.67 -28.57 40.56
N PRO A 532 -24.71 -28.29 41.46
CA PRO A 532 -24.83 -28.67 42.86
C PRO A 532 -25.92 -27.86 43.58
N VAL A 533 -26.80 -28.56 44.30
CA VAL A 533 -27.84 -27.98 45.15
C VAL A 533 -27.63 -28.47 46.58
N SER A 534 -27.18 -27.57 47.44
CA SER A 534 -27.05 -27.83 48.88
C SER A 534 -28.40 -27.68 49.56
N VAL A 535 -28.80 -28.67 50.34
CA VAL A 535 -30.08 -28.70 51.07
C VAL A 535 -29.81 -28.51 52.55
N GLU A 536 -30.39 -27.44 53.11
CA GLU A 536 -30.15 -26.96 54.46
C GLU A 536 -31.40 -27.09 55.33
N VAL A 537 -31.22 -27.53 56.58
CA VAL A 537 -32.24 -27.51 57.63
C VAL A 537 -31.90 -26.41 58.65
N ARG A 538 -32.92 -25.78 59.24
CA ARG A 538 -32.75 -24.80 60.31
C ARG A 538 -32.81 -25.50 61.68
N TYR A 539 -31.70 -25.47 62.40
CA TYR A 539 -31.53 -26.11 63.71
C TYR A 539 -30.82 -25.15 64.69
N ARG A 540 -31.32 -25.05 65.94
CA ARG A 540 -30.86 -24.10 66.97
C ARG A 540 -30.58 -22.70 66.40
N GLY A 541 -31.60 -22.12 65.76
CA GLY A 541 -31.55 -20.78 65.14
C GLY A 541 -30.76 -20.66 63.82
N ARG A 542 -29.74 -21.50 63.58
CA ARG A 542 -28.85 -21.43 62.41
C ARG A 542 -29.31 -22.36 61.27
N TRP A 543 -28.91 -22.06 60.04
CA TRP A 543 -29.04 -23.00 58.91
C TRP A 543 -27.81 -23.91 58.85
N ARG A 544 -28.00 -25.21 58.62
CA ARG A 544 -26.93 -26.19 58.43
C ARG A 544 -27.23 -27.06 57.20
N PRO A 545 -26.28 -27.28 56.27
CA PRO A 545 -26.44 -28.28 55.23
C PRO A 545 -26.51 -29.69 55.85
N PHE A 546 -27.28 -30.57 55.24
CA PHE A 546 -27.29 -32.01 55.59
C PHE A 546 -27.08 -32.92 54.37
N ALA A 547 -27.26 -32.38 53.16
CA ALA A 547 -27.01 -33.07 51.91
C ALA A 547 -26.64 -32.05 50.82
N THR A 548 -25.83 -32.48 49.86
CA THR A 548 -25.71 -31.82 48.56
C THR A 548 -26.08 -32.84 47.50
N THR A 549 -26.90 -32.43 46.54
CA THR A 549 -27.32 -33.25 45.40
C THR A 549 -26.97 -32.50 44.11
N ARG A 550 -27.04 -33.15 42.96
CA ARG A 550 -26.92 -32.51 41.65
C ARG A 550 -28.26 -32.57 40.92
N THR A 551 -28.46 -31.68 39.97
CA THR A 551 -29.57 -31.78 39.01
C THR A 551 -29.26 -32.75 37.88
N ASN A 552 -30.32 -33.36 37.33
CA ASN A 552 -30.29 -33.95 36.00
C ASN A 552 -30.53 -32.87 34.92
N ASP A 553 -30.58 -33.29 33.66
CA ASP A 553 -30.63 -32.44 32.47
C ASP A 553 -31.93 -31.62 32.40
N SER A 554 -33.03 -32.19 32.87
CA SER A 554 -34.31 -31.47 33.08
C SER A 554 -34.27 -30.41 34.20
N GLY A 555 -33.11 -30.22 34.84
CA GLY A 555 -32.91 -29.31 35.98
C GLY A 555 -33.54 -29.80 37.28
N ARG A 556 -33.96 -31.07 37.37
CA ARG A 556 -34.63 -31.64 38.55
C ARG A 556 -33.61 -32.26 39.49
N TRP A 557 -33.84 -32.12 40.79
CA TRP A 557 -33.04 -32.73 41.86
C TRP A 557 -33.93 -33.33 42.95
N SER A 558 -33.45 -34.34 43.65
CA SER A 558 -34.11 -34.82 44.88
C SER A 558 -33.14 -35.48 45.86
N THR A 559 -33.46 -35.41 47.15
CA THR A 559 -32.77 -36.09 48.23
C THR A 559 -33.80 -36.63 49.25
N ARG A 560 -33.34 -37.41 50.24
CA ARG A 560 -34.16 -37.88 51.36
C ARG A 560 -33.53 -37.41 52.67
N TYR A 561 -34.36 -36.99 53.62
CA TYR A 561 -33.93 -36.67 54.98
C TYR A 561 -34.62 -37.60 55.97
N ARG A 562 -33.85 -38.27 56.84
CA ARG A 562 -34.37 -39.12 57.91
C ARG A 562 -34.30 -38.40 59.25
N PHE A 563 -35.42 -38.36 59.96
CA PHE A 563 -35.44 -37.84 61.32
C PHE A 563 -34.90 -38.89 62.30
N SER A 564 -34.05 -38.48 63.24
CA SER A 564 -33.59 -39.34 64.33
C SER A 564 -34.77 -39.88 65.14
N ARG A 565 -34.59 -41.04 65.82
CA ARG A 565 -35.52 -41.50 66.86
C ARG A 565 -35.58 -40.50 68.03
N ARG A 566 -34.47 -39.79 68.31
CA ARG A 566 -34.33 -38.72 69.32
C ARG A 566 -34.57 -37.31 68.76
N ALA A 567 -35.27 -37.15 67.62
CA ALA A 567 -35.55 -35.83 67.05
C ALA A 567 -36.63 -35.08 67.85
N ASP A 568 -36.44 -33.77 68.03
CA ASP A 568 -37.39 -32.87 68.68
C ASP A 568 -38.75 -32.90 67.98
N ARG A 569 -39.85 -32.77 68.74
CA ARG A 569 -41.18 -32.53 68.17
C ARG A 569 -41.28 -31.07 67.72
N GLY A 570 -41.83 -30.82 66.53
CA GLY A 570 -41.94 -29.45 66.03
C GLY A 570 -41.95 -29.34 64.51
N THR A 571 -41.68 -28.14 63.99
CA THR A 571 -41.64 -27.85 62.54
C THR A 571 -40.23 -27.54 62.08
N TYR A 572 -39.58 -28.50 61.43
CA TYR A 572 -38.26 -28.30 60.83
C TYR A 572 -38.40 -27.50 59.54
N ARG A 573 -37.77 -26.32 59.51
CA ARG A 573 -37.72 -25.45 58.32
C ARG A 573 -36.53 -25.84 57.45
N MET A 574 -36.75 -26.05 56.15
CA MET A 574 -35.75 -26.46 55.17
C MET A 574 -35.71 -25.50 53.98
N ARG A 575 -34.54 -25.37 53.35
CA ARG A 575 -34.34 -24.65 52.08
C ARG A 575 -33.31 -25.37 51.21
N ALA A 576 -33.32 -25.10 49.91
CA ALA A 576 -32.29 -25.56 48.98
C ALA A 576 -31.58 -24.36 48.35
N LYS A 577 -30.26 -24.46 48.13
CA LYS A 577 -29.41 -23.41 47.56
C LYS A 577 -28.60 -23.99 46.41
N PRO A 578 -28.93 -23.64 45.15
CA PRO A 578 -28.07 -23.93 44.02
C PRO A 578 -26.75 -23.16 44.16
N ALA A 579 -25.63 -23.84 43.91
CA ALA A 579 -24.31 -23.24 43.81
C ALA A 579 -24.13 -22.53 42.45
N ARG A 580 -22.97 -21.88 42.27
CA ARG A 580 -22.45 -21.61 40.93
C ARG A 580 -21.94 -22.93 40.33
N ALA A 581 -22.03 -23.07 39.01
CA ALA A 581 -21.43 -24.15 38.24
C ALA A 581 -21.05 -23.64 36.84
N THR A 582 -20.07 -24.27 36.19
CA THR A 582 -19.74 -24.02 34.78
C THR A 582 -20.94 -24.35 33.89
N GLY A 583 -21.17 -23.56 32.84
CA GLY A 583 -22.37 -23.63 32.00
C GLY A 583 -23.65 -23.06 32.65
N TYR A 584 -23.71 -22.95 33.98
CA TYR A 584 -24.86 -22.42 34.70
C TYR A 584 -24.71 -20.92 34.97
N ALA A 585 -25.45 -20.10 34.20
CA ALA A 585 -25.31 -18.65 34.09
C ALA A 585 -25.71 -17.82 35.33
N TYR A 586 -25.63 -18.34 36.56
CA TYR A 586 -26.24 -17.75 37.76
C TYR A 586 -25.30 -17.68 38.97
N GLU A 587 -25.63 -16.76 39.88
CA GLU A 587 -25.07 -16.68 41.22
C GLU A 587 -25.83 -17.62 42.19
N THR A 588 -25.20 -17.93 43.33
CA THR A 588 -25.76 -18.80 44.38
C THR A 588 -27.14 -18.32 44.83
N GLY A 589 -28.12 -19.20 44.73
CA GLY A 589 -29.54 -18.89 44.94
C GLY A 589 -30.12 -19.38 46.25
N SER A 590 -31.44 -19.33 46.37
CA SER A 590 -32.22 -20.00 47.42
C SER A 590 -33.61 -20.37 46.90
N SER A 591 -34.13 -21.48 47.40
CA SER A 591 -35.54 -21.82 47.32
C SER A 591 -36.36 -20.95 48.28
N ASN A 592 -37.69 -21.01 48.12
CA ASN A 592 -38.62 -20.72 49.20
C ASN A 592 -38.34 -21.65 50.39
N VAL A 593 -38.52 -21.18 51.62
CA VAL A 593 -38.49 -22.04 52.81
C VAL A 593 -39.74 -22.90 52.86
N ARG A 594 -39.59 -24.18 53.22
CA ARG A 594 -40.71 -25.11 53.49
C ARG A 594 -40.53 -25.78 54.85
N GLY A 595 -41.65 -26.11 55.49
CA GLY A 595 -41.67 -26.77 56.79
C GLY A 595 -42.20 -28.19 56.71
N VAL A 596 -41.66 -29.07 57.55
CA VAL A 596 -42.20 -30.42 57.83
C VAL A 596 -42.42 -30.56 59.32
N ARG A 597 -43.62 -31.04 59.73
CA ARG A 597 -43.97 -31.23 61.14
C ARG A 597 -43.68 -32.67 61.58
N VAL A 598 -42.84 -32.82 62.60
CA VAL A 598 -42.50 -34.10 63.24
C VAL A 598 -43.40 -34.30 64.47
N ARG A 599 -43.93 -35.52 64.62
CA ARG A 599 -44.74 -36.02 65.74
C ARG A 599 -44.00 -37.15 66.48
#